data_AF-A0A2A8AZK3-F1
#
_entry.id   AF-A0A2A8AZK3-F1
#
_cell.length_a   1.000
_cell.length_b   1.000
_cell.length_c   1.000
_cell.angle_alpha   90.00
_cell.angle_beta   90.00
_cell.angle_gamma   90.00
#
_symmetry.space_group_name_H-M   'P 1'
#
loop_
_entity.id
_entity.type
_entity.pdbx_description
1 polymer ?
#
loop_
_entity_poly.entity_id
_entity_poly.type
_entity_poly.pdbx_seq_one_letter_code
_entity_poly.pdbx_strand_id
1 'polypeptide(L)'
;MKAQVRIALIGDYQPQAISHQAIPIALQLTASHLNVDIQSHWLPTETITDTSVLQDYDAIWVVPGSPYNHDDGAFMAIRHAREQNVPFLGSCGGFQYAIVEYARNVMGWHDAGHAETDSG
;
A
#
# COMPACT_ATOMS: atom_id res chain seq x y z
N MET A 1 28.65 -2.56 -0.65
CA MET A 1 27.47 -1.89 -0.08
C MET A 1 26.30 -2.83 -0.23
N LYS A 2 25.47 -3.04 0.81
CA LYS A 2 24.21 -3.80 0.64
C LYS A 2 23.28 -2.95 -0.24
N ALA A 3 22.58 -3.57 -1.19
CA ALA A 3 21.52 -2.88 -1.92
C ALA A 3 20.45 -2.45 -0.91
N GLN A 4 20.18 -1.15 -0.87
CA GLN A 4 19.12 -0.57 -0.03
C GLN A 4 17.82 -0.62 -0.83
N VAL A 5 16.76 -1.13 -0.22
CA VAL A 5 15.42 -1.25 -0.79
C VAL A 5 14.47 -0.39 0.03
N ARG A 6 13.88 0.63 -0.59
CA ARG A 6 12.92 1.54 0.03
C ARG A 6 11.50 1.05 -0.23
N ILE A 7 10.72 0.81 0.83
CA ILE A 7 9.33 0.32 0.73
C ILE A 7 8.39 1.36 1.33
N ALA A 8 7.39 1.80 0.57
CA ALA A 8 6.30 2.61 1.09
C ALA A 8 5.21 1.71 1.67
N LEU A 9 4.92 1.84 2.97
CA LEU A 9 3.81 1.17 3.64
C LEU A 9 2.63 2.14 3.67
N ILE A 10 1.66 1.94 2.78
CA ILE A 10 0.50 2.81 2.62
C ILE A 10 -0.65 2.30 3.46
N GLY A 11 -1.08 3.09 4.44
CA GLY A 11 -2.20 2.76 5.32
C GLY A 11 -2.19 3.62 6.58
N ASP A 12 -3.26 3.58 7.35
CA ASP A 12 -3.37 4.40 8.56
C ASP A 12 -2.89 3.59 9.77
N TYR A 13 -1.73 3.95 10.32
CA TYR A 13 -1.10 3.17 11.37
C TYR A 13 -1.98 3.11 12.63
N GLN A 14 -2.14 1.90 13.15
CA GLN A 14 -2.95 1.62 14.33
C GLN A 14 -2.11 0.78 15.30
N PRO A 15 -1.66 1.34 16.44
CA PRO A 15 -0.79 0.65 17.37
C PRO A 15 -1.40 -0.63 17.97
N GLN A 16 -2.74 -0.74 17.98
CA GLN A 16 -3.45 -1.91 18.50
C GLN A 16 -3.66 -3.02 17.46
N ALA A 17 -3.44 -2.73 16.17
CA ALA A 17 -3.62 -3.70 15.11
C ALA A 17 -2.43 -4.69 15.09
N ILE A 18 -2.72 -5.97 15.31
CA ILE A 18 -1.71 -7.03 15.32
C ILE A 18 -0.94 -7.08 13.99
N SER A 19 -1.62 -6.86 12.87
CA SER A 19 -0.99 -6.77 11.54
C SER A 19 0.05 -5.66 11.47
N HIS A 20 -0.25 -4.47 12.00
CA HIS A 20 0.63 -3.30 11.96
C HIS A 20 1.86 -3.49 12.86
N GLN A 21 1.68 -4.12 14.01
CA GLN A 21 2.80 -4.51 14.88
C GLN A 21 3.72 -5.56 14.20
N ALA A 22 3.14 -6.46 13.41
CA ALA A 22 3.87 -7.56 12.77
C ALA A 22 4.68 -7.14 11.53
N ILE A 23 4.24 -6.12 10.78
CA ILE A 23 4.88 -5.71 9.52
C ILE A 23 6.36 -5.34 9.69
N PRO A 24 6.77 -4.45 10.63
CA PRO A 24 8.18 -4.12 10.83
C PRO A 24 9.03 -5.35 11.19
N ILE A 25 8.49 -6.27 12.00
CA ILE A 25 9.16 -7.51 12.39
C ILE A 25 9.37 -8.41 11.16
N ALA A 26 8.34 -8.57 10.33
CA ALA A 26 8.42 -9.38 9.11
C ALA A 26 9.46 -8.82 8.12
N LEU A 27 9.53 -7.50 7.95
CA LEU A 27 10.53 -6.84 7.12
C LEU A 27 11.94 -7.01 7.69
N GLN A 28 12.13 -6.90 9.01
CA GLN A 28 13.42 -7.13 9.66
C GLN A 28 13.91 -8.57 9.49
N LEU A 29 13.02 -9.55 9.67
CA LEU A 29 13.33 -10.97 9.45
C LEU A 29 13.72 -11.23 7.99
N THR A 30 12.98 -10.63 7.05
CA THR A 30 13.25 -10.74 5.62
C THR A 30 14.59 -10.10 5.24
N ALA A 31 14.86 -8.89 5.73
CA ALA A 31 16.13 -8.19 5.52
C ALA A 31 17.33 -9.02 6.02
N SER A 32 17.18 -9.64 7.19
CA SER A 32 18.20 -10.50 7.80
C SER A 32 18.39 -11.79 6.99
N HIS A 33 17.30 -12.44 6.58
CA HIS A 33 17.33 -13.68 5.81
C HIS A 33 17.97 -13.50 4.42
N LEU A 34 17.65 -12.41 3.74
CA LEU A 34 18.15 -12.11 2.39
C LEU A 34 19.47 -11.31 2.39
N ASN A 35 19.95 -10.90 3.56
CA ASN A 35 21.15 -10.06 3.73
C ASN A 35 21.09 -8.73 2.96
N VAL A 36 19.92 -8.10 2.91
CA VAL A 36 19.67 -6.80 2.27
C VAL A 36 19.37 -5.71 3.31
N ASP A 37 19.43 -4.44 2.92
CA ASP A 37 18.97 -3.32 3.76
C ASP A 37 17.57 -2.91 3.29
N ILE A 38 16.57 -3.01 4.17
CA ILE A 38 15.18 -2.61 3.88
C ILE A 38 14.85 -1.37 4.70
N GLN A 39 14.51 -0.28 4.02
CA GLN A 39 14.05 0.97 4.60
C GLN A 39 12.56 1.16 4.32
N SER A 40 11.72 0.76 5.27
CA SER A 40 10.27 0.93 5.15
C SER A 40 9.81 2.23 5.80
N HIS A 41 8.96 2.98 5.10
CA HIS A 41 8.35 4.21 5.61
C HIS A 41 6.83 4.06 5.62
N TRP A 42 6.22 4.34 6.76
CA TRP A 42 4.77 4.33 6.90
C TRP A 42 4.19 5.67 6.43
N LEU A 43 3.32 5.63 5.42
CA LEU A 43 2.67 6.79 4.85
C LEU A 43 1.15 6.69 5.12
N PRO A 44 0.59 7.55 5.99
CA PRO A 44 -0.85 7.65 6.19
C PRO A 44 -1.56 7.96 4.88
N THR A 45 -2.77 7.42 4.68
CA THR A 45 -3.47 7.55 3.38
C THR A 45 -3.77 9.00 3.01
N GLU A 46 -4.04 9.84 4.01
CA GLU A 46 -4.24 11.29 3.85
C GLU A 46 -3.01 12.05 3.31
N THR A 47 -1.80 11.48 3.44
CA THR A 47 -0.57 12.11 2.95
C THR A 47 -0.33 11.88 1.46
N ILE A 48 -1.06 10.94 0.86
CA ILE A 48 -0.94 10.58 -0.56
C ILE A 48 -1.86 11.48 -1.39
N THR A 49 -1.47 12.74 -1.52
CA THR A 49 -2.20 13.76 -2.30
C THR A 49 -1.65 13.92 -3.71
N ASP A 50 -0.42 13.48 -3.96
CA ASP A 50 0.26 13.51 -5.26
C ASP A 50 1.21 12.32 -5.38
N THR A 51 1.32 11.73 -6.57
CA THR A 51 2.19 10.55 -6.80
C THR A 51 3.69 10.82 -6.64
N SER A 52 4.13 12.09 -6.62
CA SER A 52 5.52 12.48 -6.34
C SER A 52 6.02 11.98 -4.98
N VAL A 53 5.11 11.83 -4.00
CA VAL A 53 5.48 11.27 -2.69
C VAL A 53 5.89 9.80 -2.77
N LEU A 54 5.61 9.11 -3.88
CA LEU A 54 5.87 7.68 -4.09
C LEU A 54 7.08 7.40 -5.00
N GLN A 55 7.58 8.40 -5.73
CA GLN A 55 8.63 8.23 -6.77
C GLN A 55 9.96 7.69 -6.24
N ASP A 56 10.20 7.91 -4.96
CA ASP A 56 11.44 7.62 -4.26
C ASP A 56 11.51 6.18 -3.69
N TYR A 57 10.45 5.40 -3.88
CA TYR A 57 10.31 4.06 -3.33
C TYR A 57 10.46 2.98 -4.40
N ASP A 58 11.18 1.91 -4.06
CA ASP A 58 11.40 0.76 -4.95
C ASP A 58 10.20 -0.20 -4.97
N ALA A 59 9.34 -0.15 -3.96
CA ALA A 59 8.14 -0.95 -3.86
C ALA A 59 7.06 -0.25 -3.02
N ILE A 60 5.81 -0.58 -3.32
CA ILE A 60 4.63 -0.09 -2.59
C ILE A 60 3.91 -1.27 -1.96
N TRP A 61 3.64 -1.17 -0.66
CA TRP A 61 2.78 -2.11 0.05
C TRP A 61 1.59 -1.35 0.64
N VAL A 62 0.39 -1.59 0.12
CA VAL A 62 -0.86 -1.13 0.75
C VAL A 62 -1.24 -2.15 1.83
N VAL A 63 -1.08 -1.74 3.08
CA VAL A 63 -1.11 -2.63 4.25
C VAL A 63 -2.55 -2.88 4.74
N PRO A 64 -2.80 -3.85 5.62
CA PRO A 64 -4.13 -4.07 6.20
C PRO A 64 -4.66 -2.83 6.95
N GLY A 65 -5.92 -2.85 7.36
CA GLY A 65 -6.52 -1.76 8.15
C GLY A 65 -7.53 -0.90 7.39
N SER A 66 -8.20 -1.46 6.38
CA SER A 66 -9.41 -0.86 5.82
C SER A 66 -10.55 -0.84 6.87
N PRO A 67 -11.54 0.05 6.70
CA PRO A 67 -11.57 1.15 5.74
C PRO A 67 -10.46 2.17 6.03
N TYR A 68 -9.86 2.72 4.98
CA TYR A 68 -8.84 3.74 5.14
C TYR A 68 -9.47 5.09 5.46
N ASN A 69 -8.73 5.96 6.15
CA ASN A 69 -9.19 7.31 6.44
C ASN A 69 -9.37 8.14 5.17
N HIS A 70 -8.55 7.87 4.15
CA HIS A 70 -8.61 8.53 2.86
C HIS A 70 -8.45 7.54 1.69
N ASP A 71 -9.58 6.99 1.24
CA ASP A 71 -9.66 6.00 0.16
C ASP A 71 -8.93 6.44 -1.12
N ASP A 72 -9.06 7.71 -1.50
CA ASP A 72 -8.42 8.26 -2.71
C ASP A 72 -6.90 8.13 -2.66
N GLY A 73 -6.29 8.30 -1.48
CA GLY A 73 -4.84 8.13 -1.30
C GLY A 73 -4.40 6.68 -1.50
N ALA A 74 -5.18 5.72 -0.99
CA ALA A 74 -4.93 4.30 -1.22
C ALA A 74 -5.08 3.95 -2.72
N PHE A 75 -6.16 4.39 -3.37
CA PHE A 75 -6.37 4.17 -4.81
C PHE A 75 -5.28 4.82 -5.67
N MET A 76 -4.83 6.03 -5.31
CA MET A 76 -3.75 6.72 -6.00
C MET A 76 -2.43 5.95 -5.92
N ALA A 77 -2.09 5.39 -4.75
CA ALA A 77 -0.88 4.58 -4.59
C ALA A 77 -0.93 3.28 -5.40
N ILE A 78 -2.08 2.59 -5.40
CA ILE A 78 -2.29 1.35 -6.18
C ILE A 78 -2.16 1.65 -7.68
N ARG A 79 -2.85 2.69 -8.14
CA ARG A 79 -2.83 3.11 -9.54
C ARG A 79 -1.42 3.49 -9.98
N HIS A 80 -0.71 4.27 -9.17
CA HIS A 80 0.68 4.62 -9.44
C HIS A 80 1.56 3.38 -9.59
N ALA A 81 1.43 2.42 -8.67
CA ALA A 81 2.21 1.19 -8.73
C ALA A 81 1.93 0.41 -10.03
N ARG A 82 0.65 0.27 -10.40
CA ARG A 82 0.23 -0.41 -11.64
C ARG A 82 0.73 0.31 -12.90
N GLU A 83 0.55 1.63 -12.98
CA GLU A 83 0.86 2.40 -14.21
C GLU A 83 2.35 2.63 -14.40
N GLN A 84 3.13 2.68 -13.31
CA GLN A 84 4.58 2.88 -13.35
C GLN A 84 5.38 1.57 -13.23
N ASN A 85 4.70 0.41 -13.19
CA ASN A 85 5.32 -0.90 -12.99
C ASN A 85 6.18 -0.98 -11.71
N VAL A 86 5.76 -0.30 -10.65
CA VAL A 86 6.42 -0.40 -9.33
C VAL A 86 5.96 -1.70 -8.67
N PRO A 87 6.88 -2.53 -8.15
CA PRO A 87 6.52 -3.72 -7.37
C PRO A 87 5.47 -3.40 -6.29
N PHE A 88 4.39 -4.17 -6.29
CA PHE A 88 3.22 -3.92 -5.46
C PHE A 88 2.86 -5.13 -4.61
N LEU A 89 2.49 -4.89 -3.35
CA LEU A 89 1.82 -5.85 -2.48
C LEU A 89 0.57 -5.19 -1.86
N GLY A 90 -0.59 -5.82 -2.04
CA GLY A 90 -1.81 -5.45 -1.31
C GLY A 90 -2.18 -6.61 -0.38
N SER A 91 -2.39 -6.34 0.92
CA SER A 91 -2.82 -7.38 1.87
C SER A 91 -4.08 -6.97 2.63
N CYS A 92 -5.01 -7.93 2.80
CA CYS A 92 -6.33 -7.69 3.39
C CYS A 92 -7.07 -6.55 2.65
N GLY A 93 -7.41 -5.45 3.34
CA GLY A 93 -7.95 -4.24 2.74
C GLY A 93 -7.18 -3.75 1.51
N GLY A 94 -5.84 -3.78 1.55
CA GLY A 94 -5.03 -3.36 0.42
C GLY A 94 -5.23 -4.21 -0.84
N PHE A 95 -5.54 -5.50 -0.68
CA PHE A 95 -5.91 -6.37 -1.80
C PHE A 95 -7.32 -6.06 -2.32
N GLN A 96 -8.27 -5.80 -1.42
CA GLN A 96 -9.64 -5.44 -1.80
C GLN A 96 -9.68 -4.14 -2.60
N TYR A 97 -8.95 -3.11 -2.15
CA TYR A 97 -8.82 -1.85 -2.89
C TYR A 97 -8.09 -2.04 -4.22
N ALA A 98 -7.12 -2.96 -4.31
CA ALA A 98 -6.44 -3.25 -5.58
C ALA A 98 -7.40 -3.83 -6.63
N ILE A 99 -8.32 -4.71 -6.21
CA ILE A 99 -9.37 -5.23 -7.10
C ILE A 99 -10.27 -4.08 -7.58
N VAL A 100 -10.70 -3.20 -6.68
CA VAL A 100 -11.57 -2.08 -7.03
C VAL A 100 -10.87 -1.09 -7.97
N GLU A 101 -9.58 -0.78 -7.74
CA GLU A 101 -8.79 0.07 -8.66
C GLU A 101 -8.74 -0.54 -10.06
N TYR A 102 -8.46 -1.84 -10.15
CA TYR A 102 -8.35 -2.54 -11.42
C TYR A 102 -9.71 -2.61 -12.15
N ALA A 103 -10.79 -2.89 -11.43
CA ALA A 103 -12.14 -2.89 -11.97
C ALA A 103 -12.51 -1.53 -12.57
N ARG A 104 -12.22 -0.44 -11.85
CA ARG A 104 -12.50 0.93 -12.30
C ARG A 104 -11.65 1.35 -13.50
N ASN A 105 -10.33 1.13 -13.44
CA ASN A 105 -9.39 1.75 -14.37
C ASN A 105 -8.97 0.84 -15.54
N VAL A 106 -9.10 -0.47 -15.41
CA VAL A 106 -8.71 -1.43 -16.45
C VAL A 106 -9.93 -2.10 -17.08
N MET A 107 -10.92 -2.49 -16.28
CA MET A 107 -12.15 -3.15 -16.79
C MET A 107 -13.26 -2.16 -17.18
N GLY A 108 -13.14 -0.88 -16.78
CA GLY A 108 -14.12 0.16 -17.08
C GLY A 108 -15.39 0.11 -16.21
N TRP A 109 -15.38 -0.61 -15.09
CA TRP A 109 -16.47 -0.66 -14.11
C TRP A 109 -16.35 0.53 -13.17
N HIS A 110 -16.65 1.73 -13.67
CA HIS A 110 -16.44 2.99 -12.95
C HIS A 110 -17.24 3.08 -11.64
N ASP A 111 -18.32 2.32 -11.51
CA ASP A 111 -19.20 2.24 -10.34
C ASP A 111 -18.80 1.13 -9.34
N ALA A 112 -17.71 0.39 -9.57
CA ALA A 112 -17.24 -0.61 -8.62
C ALA A 112 -16.92 0.06 -7.27
N GLY A 113 -17.60 -0.34 -6.20
CA GLY A 113 -17.42 0.16 -4.84
C GLY A 113 -16.67 -0.79 -3.92
N HIS A 114 -16.20 -0.28 -2.79
CA HIS A 114 -15.68 -1.12 -1.70
C HIS A 114 -16.80 -1.37 -0.69
N ALA A 115 -17.09 -2.63 -0.35
CA ALA A 115 -18.26 -2.98 0.47
C ALA A 115 -18.26 -2.39 1.88
N GLU A 116 -17.10 -1.98 2.41
CA GLU A 116 -16.99 -1.32 3.72
C GLU A 116 -17.29 0.19 3.67
N THR A 117 -17.16 0.84 2.50
CA THR A 117 -17.28 2.30 2.37
C THR A 117 -18.42 2.74 1.46
N ASP A 118 -18.86 1.88 0.54
CA ASP A 118 -19.99 2.13 -0.34
C ASP A 118 -21.29 1.66 0.31
N SER A 119 -22.27 2.56 0.39
CA SER A 119 -23.56 2.32 1.05
C SER A 119 -24.68 1.93 0.07
N GLY A 120 -24.42 1.96 -1.25
CA GLY A 120 -25.44 1.77 -2.29
C GLY A 120 -26.18 3.04 -2.68
#